data_AF-A0A523QWP8-F1
#
_entry.id   AF-A0A523QWP8-F1
#
_cell.length_a   1.000
_cell.length_b   1.000
_cell.length_c   1.000
_cell.angle_alpha   90.00
_cell.angle_beta   90.00
_cell.angle_gamma   90.00
#
_symmetry.space_group_name_H-M   'P 1'
#
loop_
_entity.id
_entity.type
_entity.pdbx_description
1 polymer ?
#
loop_
_entity_poly.entity_id
_entity_poly.type
_entity_poly.pdbx_seq_one_letter_code
_entity_poly.pdbx_strand_id
1 'polypeptide(L)'
;MDGLDTKRRKEKQMSMRKQVYAEEYVAAHNRELKGHLKYRADMKYTQVLANGALVMNTRDKVLTPEDAQVFDEVCKTVAQSYKLINPQVQ
;
A
#
# COMPACT_ATOMS: atom_id res chain seq x y z
N MET A 1 -15.04 -14.79 -34.51
CA MET A 1 -14.29 -15.66 -33.58
C MET A 1 -13.46 -14.76 -32.70
N ASP A 2 -14.15 -14.21 -31.72
CA ASP A 2 -13.67 -13.36 -30.64
C ASP A 2 -12.98 -14.22 -29.57
N GLY A 3 -11.87 -13.74 -28.99
CA GLY A 3 -11.49 -14.15 -27.64
C GLY A 3 -10.02 -14.40 -27.32
N LEU A 4 -9.07 -14.31 -28.26
CA LEU A 4 -7.66 -14.59 -27.94
C LEU A 4 -6.79 -13.36 -27.62
N ASP A 5 -7.12 -12.16 -28.13
CA ASP A 5 -6.25 -10.98 -27.97
C ASP A 5 -6.44 -10.20 -26.66
N THR A 6 -7.57 -10.38 -25.97
CA THR A 6 -7.83 -9.71 -24.68
C THR A 6 -7.17 -10.39 -23.48
N LYS A 7 -6.80 -11.67 -23.59
CA LYS A 7 -6.06 -12.37 -22.52
C LYS A 7 -4.59 -11.93 -22.45
N ARG A 8 -3.91 -11.77 -23.60
CA ARG A 8 -2.50 -11.31 -23.66
C ARG A 8 -2.29 -9.87 -23.18
N ARG A 9 -3.30 -8.99 -23.31
CA ARG A 9 -3.20 -7.60 -22.82
C ARG A 9 -3.38 -7.49 -21.31
N LYS A 10 -4.11 -8.41 -20.67
CA LYS A 10 -4.24 -8.46 -19.20
C LYS A 10 -2.96 -8.96 -18.51
N GLU A 11 -2.19 -9.86 -19.16
CA GLU A 11 -0.91 -10.33 -18.62
C GLU A 11 0.23 -9.31 -18.73
N LYS A 12 0.21 -8.43 -19.75
CA LYS A 12 1.23 -7.37 -19.92
C LYS A 12 1.01 -6.12 -19.07
N GLN A 13 -0.13 -6.02 -18.38
CA GLN A 13 -0.42 -4.99 -17.38
C GLN A 13 -0.30 -5.52 -15.94
N MET A 14 0.46 -6.60 -15.71
CA MET A 14 1.23 -6.73 -14.47
C MET A 14 2.27 -5.60 -14.50
N SER A 15 1.79 -4.37 -14.26
CA SER A 15 2.56 -3.15 -14.13
C SER A 15 3.80 -3.49 -13.33
N MET A 16 4.99 -3.16 -13.87
CA MET A 16 6.24 -3.31 -13.14
C MET A 16 6.13 -2.48 -11.87
N ARG A 17 5.67 -3.10 -10.77
CA ARG A 17 5.51 -2.42 -9.50
C ARG A 17 6.86 -1.83 -9.14
N LYS A 18 6.90 -0.53 -8.86
CA LYS A 18 8.13 0.15 -8.48
C LYS A 18 8.66 -0.51 -7.21
N GLN A 19 9.85 -1.09 -7.31
CA GLN A 19 10.50 -1.70 -6.17
C GLN A 19 11.11 -0.59 -5.32
N VAL A 20 10.74 -0.55 -4.03
CA VAL A 20 11.13 0.54 -3.12
C VAL A 20 11.56 -0.01 -1.77
N TYR A 21 12.45 0.70 -1.09
CA TYR A 21 12.87 0.35 0.27
C TYR A 21 11.86 0.87 1.32
N ALA A 22 12.04 0.45 2.58
CA ALA A 22 11.09 0.68 3.66
C ALA A 22 10.66 2.15 3.81
N GLU A 23 11.59 3.10 3.79
CA GLU A 23 11.27 4.54 3.94
C GLU A 23 10.37 5.06 2.82
N GLU A 24 10.71 4.75 1.57
CA GLU A 24 9.91 5.15 0.42
C GLU A 24 8.57 4.42 0.39
N TYR A 25 8.53 3.17 0.86
CA TYR A 25 7.29 2.41 1.01
C TYR A 25 6.36 3.08 2.04
N VAL A 26 6.87 3.47 3.21
CA VAL A 26 6.10 4.23 4.23
C VAL A 26 5.65 5.57 3.67
N ALA A 27 6.52 6.28 2.94
CA ALA A 27 6.16 7.57 2.33
C ALA A 27 5.03 7.43 1.31
N ALA A 28 5.05 6.38 0.47
CA ALA A 28 3.99 6.08 -0.47
C ALA A 28 2.65 5.82 0.25
N HIS A 29 2.66 5.01 1.32
CA HIS A 29 1.46 4.75 2.12
C HIS A 29 0.92 6.01 2.79
N ASN A 30 1.79 6.85 3.36
CA ASN A 30 1.36 8.11 3.96
C ASN A 30 0.83 9.12 2.93
N ARG A 31 1.35 9.10 1.70
CA ARG A 31 0.85 9.95 0.62
C ARG A 31 -0.56 9.53 0.22
N GLU A 32 -0.79 8.24 -0.03
CA GLU A 32 -2.12 7.71 -0.36
C GLU A 32 -3.10 7.89 0.80
N LEU A 33 -2.65 7.65 2.04
CA LEU A 33 -3.44 7.85 3.25
C LEU A 33 -3.94 9.30 3.37
N LYS A 34 -3.07 10.31 3.14
CA LYS A 34 -3.46 11.73 3.16
C LYS A 34 -4.45 12.10 2.05
N GLY A 35 -4.43 11.38 0.94
CA GLY A 35 -5.37 11.58 -0.18
C GLY A 35 -6.73 10.91 0.04
N HIS A 36 -6.87 10.10 1.09
CA HIS A 36 -8.08 9.34 1.33
C HIS A 36 -9.24 10.21 1.85
N LEU A 37 -10.46 9.99 1.37
CA LEU A 37 -11.63 10.81 1.73
C LEU A 37 -11.93 10.82 3.24
N LYS A 38 -11.69 9.68 3.89
CA LYS A 38 -11.91 9.48 5.33
C LYS A 38 -10.63 9.63 6.17
N TYR A 39 -9.60 10.26 5.62
CA TYR A 39 -8.34 10.49 6.34
C TYR A 39 -8.56 11.34 7.59
N ARG A 40 -8.10 10.84 8.75
CA ARG A 40 -7.92 11.67 9.95
C ARG A 40 -6.49 12.18 10.00
N ALA A 41 -6.33 13.46 10.36
CA ALA A 41 -5.03 14.13 10.37
C ALA A 41 -3.97 13.49 11.29
N ASP A 42 -4.38 12.70 12.29
CA ASP A 42 -3.50 12.04 13.23
C ASP A 42 -3.09 10.61 12.84
N MET A 43 -3.68 10.05 11.77
CA MET A 43 -3.32 8.74 11.24
C MET A 43 -2.01 8.82 10.47
N LYS A 44 -1.06 7.94 10.80
CA LYS A 44 0.19 7.82 10.03
C LYS A 44 0.77 6.41 10.09
N TYR A 45 1.38 6.01 8.99
CA TYR A 45 2.33 4.91 8.97
C TYR A 45 3.69 5.40 9.46
N THR A 46 4.29 4.65 10.38
CA THR A 46 5.52 5.06 11.07
C THR A 46 6.72 4.21 10.68
N GLN A 47 6.51 2.92 10.44
CA GLN A 47 7.58 1.98 10.11
C GLN A 47 7.03 0.78 9.34
N VAL A 48 7.93 0.07 8.69
CA VAL A 48 7.71 -1.24 8.09
C VAL A 48 8.53 -2.24 8.89
N LEU A 49 7.89 -3.31 9.36
CA LEU A 49 8.53 -4.40 10.07
C LEU A 49 9.31 -5.31 9.12
N ALA A 50 10.20 -6.11 9.68
CA ALA A 50 11.01 -7.09 8.95
C ALA A 50 10.18 -8.11 8.14
N ASN A 51 8.93 -8.38 8.53
CA ASN A 51 8.01 -9.24 7.78
C ASN A 51 7.24 -8.49 6.67
N GLY A 52 7.54 -7.21 6.45
CA GLY A 52 6.84 -6.34 5.50
C GLY A 52 5.54 -5.73 6.03
N ALA A 53 5.14 -6.01 7.27
CA ALA A 53 3.95 -5.42 7.86
C ALA A 53 4.18 -3.93 8.20
N LEU A 54 3.18 -3.10 7.94
CA LEU A 54 3.22 -1.69 8.29
C LEU A 54 2.74 -1.47 9.72
N VAL A 55 3.47 -0.64 10.47
CA VAL A 55 3.03 -0.15 11.77
C VAL A 55 2.46 1.23 11.61
N MET A 56 1.32 1.38 12.25
CA MET A 56 0.46 2.51 12.14
C MET A 56 0.19 3.07 13.51
N ASN A 57 0.03 4.38 13.57
CA ASN A 57 -0.12 5.10 14.81
C ASN A 57 -1.16 6.19 14.64
N THR A 58 -2.00 6.33 15.65
CA THR A 58 -2.94 7.43 15.85
C THR A 58 -2.58 8.13 17.15
N ARG A 59 -2.97 9.40 17.33
CA ARG A 59 -2.56 10.16 18.52
C ARG A 59 -3.17 9.59 19.80
N ASP A 60 -4.40 9.09 19.69
CA ASP A 60 -5.19 8.50 20.78
C ASP A 60 -4.90 7.01 21.00
N LYS A 61 -4.12 6.36 20.12
CA LYS A 61 -3.91 4.90 20.09
C LYS A 61 -5.21 4.09 19.94
N VAL A 62 -6.27 4.72 19.44
CA VAL A 62 -7.56 4.09 19.17
C VAL A 62 -7.73 3.95 17.66
N LEU A 63 -8.16 2.76 17.25
CA LEU A 63 -8.49 2.46 15.85
C LEU A 63 -9.97 2.16 15.73
N THR A 64 -10.66 2.99 14.96
CA THR A 64 -12.06 2.73 14.63
C THR A 64 -12.16 1.71 13.49
N PRO A 65 -13.34 1.07 13.31
CA PRO A 65 -13.59 0.24 12.14
C PRO A 65 -13.41 0.99 10.82
N GLU A 66 -13.77 2.27 10.77
CA GLU A 66 -13.57 3.13 9.60
C GLU A 66 -12.09 3.33 9.32
N ASP A 67 -11.28 3.57 10.35
CA ASP A 67 -9.83 3.71 10.20
C ASP A 67 -9.23 2.43 9.61
N ALA A 68 -9.64 1.25 10.12
CA ALA A 68 -9.24 -0.05 9.58
C ALA A 68 -9.57 -0.22 8.07
N GLN A 69 -10.73 0.25 7.63
CA GLN A 69 -11.10 0.25 6.21
C GLN A 69 -10.19 1.15 5.38
N VAL A 70 -9.93 2.38 5.84
CA VAL A 70 -9.00 3.30 5.17
C VAL A 70 -7.63 2.65 4.98
N PHE A 71 -7.12 1.96 5.99
CA PHE A 71 -5.81 1.33 5.90
C PHE A 71 -5.77 0.17 4.90
N ASP A 72 -6.80 -0.67 4.87
CA ASP A 72 -6.92 -1.75 3.90
C ASP A 72 -6.98 -1.22 2.46
N GLU A 73 -7.77 -0.17 2.23
CA GLU A 73 -7.89 0.49 0.92
C GLU A 73 -6.57 1.13 0.47
N VAL A 74 -5.87 1.82 1.38
CA VAL A 74 -4.54 2.39 1.11
C VAL A 74 -3.53 1.29 0.80
N CYS A 75 -3.48 0.21 1.59
CA CYS A 75 -2.57 -0.91 1.34
C CYS A 75 -2.81 -1.54 -0.04
N LYS A 76 -4.08 -1.78 -0.41
CA LYS A 76 -4.46 -2.30 -1.73
C LYS A 76 -4.01 -1.37 -2.85
N THR A 77 -4.18 -0.06 -2.67
CA THR A 77 -3.82 0.95 -3.67
C THR A 77 -2.31 1.00 -3.87
N VAL A 78 -1.53 1.11 -2.79
CA VAL A 78 -0.08 1.15 -2.87
C VAL A 78 0.49 -0.16 -3.42
N ALA A 79 -0.08 -1.30 -3.05
CA ALA A 79 0.35 -2.61 -3.56
C ALA A 79 0.15 -2.77 -5.08
N GLN A 80 -0.70 -1.97 -5.73
CA GLN A 80 -0.83 -1.99 -7.20
C GLN A 80 0.36 -1.33 -7.89
N SER A 81 0.99 -0.34 -7.26
CA SER A 81 2.05 0.48 -7.87
C SER A 81 3.44 0.24 -7.27
N TYR A 82 3.53 -0.22 -6.04
CA TYR A 82 4.78 -0.36 -5.29
C TYR A 82 4.97 -1.78 -4.76
N LYS A 83 6.21 -2.23 -4.71
CA LYS A 83 6.63 -3.49 -4.08
C LYS A 83 7.76 -3.19 -3.11
N LEU A 84 7.59 -3.57 -1.84
CA LEU A 84 8.66 -3.46 -0.85
C LEU A 84 9.82 -4.40 -1.22
N ILE A 85 11.02 -3.85 -1.29
CA ILE A 85 12.27 -4.60 -1.30
C ILE A 85 12.58 -4.95 0.16
N ASN A 86 12.40 -6.22 0.51
CA ASN A 86 12.79 -6.70 1.83
C ASN A 86 14.19 -7.35 1.74
N PRO A 87 15.24 -6.73 2.28
CA PRO A 87 16.60 -7.24 2.15
C PRO A 87 16.86 -8.55 2.90
N GLN A 88 15.94 -9.00 3.77
CA GLN A 88 16.09 -10.25 4.54
C GLN A 88 15.47 -11.49 3.88
N VAL A 89 14.84 -11.36 2.70
CA VAL A 89 14.17 -12.47 1.98
C VAL A 89 14.90 -12.82 0.69
N GLN A 90 16.23 -12.67 0.65
CA GLN A 90 17.08 -13.17 -0.43
C GLN A 90 17.62 -14.55 -0.11
#